data_AF-A0A0K1E0Y5-F1
#
_entry.id   AF-A0A0K1E0Y5-F1
#
_cell.length_a   1.000
_cell.length_b   1.000
_cell.length_c   1.000
_cell.angle_alpha   90.00
_cell.angle_beta   90.00
_cell.angle_gamma   90.00
#
_symmetry.space_group_name_H-M   'P 1'
#
loop_
_entity.id
_entity.type
_entity.pdbx_description
1 polymer ?
#
loop_
_entity_poly.entity_id
_entity_poly.type
_entity_poly.pdbx_seq_one_letter_code
_entity_poly.pdbx_strand_id
1 'polypeptide(L)'
;MVVTVQRSITFPPIKLKRIDEYVLYVARNNASLEELRERGLEIGRGRGDISRFLERLKVVEVVNGVVALTPLGRALVSLRELLGPAVYHALFYQGVPQYRLLIDAVRDAGNIGVEELHVAVNDRLSKISPTAWLNRVAFKTLLQIAEDLGAVKRLNGLYSFSGDPVAKAVLEHYAKHGVRIGQSFYIQRDRVVVRECGREEPPHNLYKVDVDCVVSKIYNMLTSDGR
;
A
#
# COMPACT_ATOMS: atom_id res chain seq x y z
N MET A 1 -16.30 -4.37 -24.21
CA MET A 1 -15.60 -5.31 -23.30
C MET A 1 -16.16 -5.09 -21.92
N VAL A 2 -16.98 -6.02 -21.42
CA VAL A 2 -17.55 -5.92 -20.06
C VAL A 2 -16.42 -6.26 -19.10
N VAL A 3 -15.84 -5.24 -18.48
CA VAL A 3 -15.01 -5.46 -17.29
C VAL A 3 -15.98 -6.00 -16.25
N THR A 4 -15.98 -7.31 -16.05
CA THR A 4 -16.63 -7.95 -14.90
C THR A 4 -15.85 -7.50 -13.66
N VAL A 5 -16.13 -6.27 -13.21
CA VAL A 5 -15.66 -5.78 -11.92
C VAL A 5 -16.18 -6.78 -10.90
N GLN A 6 -15.23 -7.50 -10.28
CA GLN A 6 -15.52 -8.55 -9.33
C GLN A 6 -16.52 -8.03 -8.30
N ARG A 7 -17.65 -8.74 -8.17
CA ARG A 7 -18.70 -8.45 -7.17
C ARG A 7 -18.03 -8.28 -5.81
N SER A 8 -18.07 -7.05 -5.28
CA SER A 8 -17.57 -6.66 -3.95
C SER A 8 -16.31 -7.40 -3.49
N ILE A 9 -15.15 -6.77 -3.64
CA ILE A 9 -13.95 -7.27 -2.95
C ILE A 9 -14.23 -7.18 -1.45
N THR A 10 -14.46 -8.34 -0.84
CA THR A 10 -14.56 -8.48 0.61
C THR A 10 -13.17 -8.20 1.15
N PHE A 11 -12.94 -6.97 1.59
CA PHE A 11 -11.75 -6.65 2.36
C PHE A 11 -11.88 -7.35 3.72
N PRO A 12 -10.99 -8.30 4.06
CA PRO A 12 -11.11 -9.02 5.30
C PRO A 12 -10.87 -8.06 6.49
N PRO A 13 -11.50 -8.27 7.66
CA PRO A 13 -11.35 -7.41 8.82
C PRO A 13 -9.97 -7.60 9.47
N ILE A 14 -8.92 -7.09 8.80
CA ILE A 14 -7.52 -7.30 9.16
C ILE A 14 -6.82 -5.96 9.41
N LYS A 15 -5.89 -5.96 10.37
CA LYS A 15 -5.06 -4.79 10.68
C LYS A 15 -3.84 -4.77 9.78
N LEU A 16 -3.35 -3.57 9.44
CA LEU A 16 -2.11 -3.40 8.68
C LEU A 16 -0.94 -4.17 9.30
N LYS A 17 -0.79 -4.08 10.63
CA LYS A 17 0.26 -4.79 11.37
C LYS A 17 0.29 -6.30 11.06
N ARG A 18 -0.86 -6.93 10.95
CA ARG A 18 -0.95 -8.37 10.67
C ARG A 18 -0.59 -8.70 9.22
N ILE A 19 -0.94 -7.81 8.27
CA ILE A 19 -0.49 -7.92 6.88
C ILE A 19 1.04 -7.83 6.83
N ASP A 20 1.63 -6.87 7.53
CA ASP A 20 3.08 -6.66 7.55
C ASP A 20 3.82 -7.85 8.18
N GLU A 21 3.35 -8.34 9.33
CA GLU A 21 3.90 -9.54 9.98
C GLU A 21 3.82 -10.77 9.08
N TYR A 22 2.68 -10.98 8.40
CA TYR A 22 2.49 -12.08 7.47
C TYR A 22 3.51 -12.01 6.31
N VAL A 23 3.60 -10.85 5.64
CA VAL A 23 4.47 -10.67 4.47
C VAL A 23 5.94 -10.86 4.85
N LEU A 24 6.37 -10.31 5.99
CA LEU A 24 7.74 -10.47 6.49
C LEU A 24 8.05 -11.90 6.90
N TYR A 25 7.06 -12.62 7.44
CA TYR A 25 7.23 -14.02 7.79
C TYR A 25 7.46 -14.87 6.53
N VAL A 26 6.62 -14.70 5.51
CA VAL A 26 6.76 -15.40 4.22
C VAL A 26 8.05 -15.00 3.50
N ALA A 27 8.53 -13.76 3.65
CA ALA A 27 9.81 -13.33 3.08
C ALA A 27 11.02 -14.10 3.64
N ARG A 28 10.93 -14.56 4.89
CA ARG A 28 12.04 -15.18 5.63
C ARG A 28 11.92 -16.70 5.72
N ASN A 29 10.73 -17.24 5.49
CA ASN A 29 10.41 -18.64 5.72
C ASN A 29 9.62 -19.20 4.54
N ASN A 30 9.87 -20.46 4.19
CA ASN A 30 9.05 -21.18 3.24
C ASN A 30 7.78 -21.70 3.94
N ALA A 31 6.87 -20.80 4.28
CA ALA A 31 5.78 -21.06 5.22
C ALA A 31 4.62 -21.83 4.58
N SER A 32 4.11 -22.84 5.29
CA SER A 32 2.86 -23.51 4.90
C SER A 32 1.64 -22.73 5.41
N LEU A 33 0.48 -22.92 4.76
CA LEU A 33 -0.79 -22.33 5.25
C LEU A 33 -1.15 -22.78 6.67
N GLU A 34 -0.78 -24.00 7.03
CA GLU A 34 -1.01 -24.56 8.37
C GLU A 34 -0.14 -23.86 9.40
N GLU A 35 1.16 -23.72 9.12
CA GLU A 35 2.10 -23.01 9.98
C GLU A 35 1.69 -21.54 10.19
N LEU A 36 1.28 -20.85 9.13
CA LEU A 36 0.79 -19.47 9.22
C LEU A 36 -0.44 -19.35 10.12
N ARG A 37 -1.31 -20.37 10.13
CA ARG A 37 -2.49 -20.42 11.00
C ARG A 37 -2.10 -20.70 12.45
N GLU A 38 -1.21 -21.65 12.70
CA GLU A 38 -0.70 -21.98 14.04
C GLU A 38 -0.02 -20.78 14.71
N ARG A 39 0.67 -19.96 13.93
CA ARG A 39 1.32 -18.73 14.39
C ARG A 39 0.37 -17.54 14.52
N GLY A 40 -0.92 -17.70 14.18
CA GLY A 40 -1.91 -16.62 14.21
C GLY A 40 -1.68 -15.52 13.16
N LEU A 41 -0.86 -15.79 12.14
CA LEU A 41 -0.61 -14.91 11.00
C LEU A 41 -1.69 -15.03 9.93
N GLU A 42 -2.38 -16.17 9.88
CA GLU A 42 -3.53 -16.40 9.01
C GLU A 42 -4.84 -16.54 9.81
N ILE A 43 -5.94 -16.05 9.23
CA ILE A 43 -7.29 -16.16 9.80
C ILE A 43 -8.26 -16.80 8.79
N GLY A 44 -9.41 -17.28 9.27
CA GLY A 44 -10.43 -17.87 8.39
C GLY A 44 -10.20 -19.34 8.06
N ARG A 45 -11.15 -19.95 7.33
CA ARG A 45 -11.16 -21.37 6.96
C ARG A 45 -10.47 -21.60 5.61
N GLY A 46 -10.04 -22.84 5.34
CA GLY A 46 -9.47 -23.24 4.05
C GLY A 46 -8.14 -22.55 3.76
N ARG A 47 -8.04 -21.83 2.64
CA ARG A 47 -6.82 -21.09 2.23
C ARG A 47 -6.51 -19.85 3.08
N GLY A 48 -7.39 -19.46 4.00
CA GLY A 48 -7.20 -18.28 4.84
C GLY A 48 -7.60 -16.97 4.15
N ASP A 49 -7.92 -15.94 4.92
CA ASP A 49 -8.42 -14.67 4.41
C ASP A 49 -7.28 -13.73 3.97
N ILE A 50 -6.14 -13.77 4.65
CA ILE A 50 -4.98 -12.93 4.36
C ILE A 50 -4.25 -13.44 3.12
N SER A 51 -3.98 -14.74 3.03
CA SER A 51 -3.38 -15.38 1.84
C SER A 51 -4.22 -15.09 0.60
N ARG A 52 -5.55 -15.26 0.67
CA ARG A 52 -6.45 -14.98 -0.47
C ARG A 52 -6.44 -13.49 -0.84
N PHE A 53 -6.41 -12.60 0.14
CA PHE A 53 -6.35 -11.16 -0.12
C PHE A 53 -5.03 -10.79 -0.81
N LEU A 54 -3.90 -11.25 -0.29
CA LEU A 54 -2.58 -10.97 -0.85
C LEU A 54 -2.33 -11.67 -2.19
N GLU A 55 -2.90 -12.84 -2.42
CA GLU A 55 -2.86 -13.54 -3.71
C GLU A 55 -3.64 -12.77 -4.79
N ARG A 56 -4.79 -12.17 -4.44
CA ARG A 56 -5.52 -11.27 -5.35
C ARG A 56 -4.74 -10.01 -5.70
N LEU A 57 -3.97 -9.49 -4.74
CA LEU A 57 -3.04 -8.39 -4.99
C LEU A 57 -1.76 -8.84 -5.69
N LYS A 58 -1.61 -10.13 -5.99
CA LYS A 58 -0.41 -10.76 -6.56
C LYS A 58 0.84 -10.53 -5.71
N VAL A 59 0.72 -10.33 -4.40
CA VAL A 59 1.86 -10.21 -3.48
C VAL A 59 2.42 -11.58 -3.14
N VAL A 60 1.55 -12.56 -2.94
CA VAL A 60 1.90 -13.95 -2.69
C VAL A 60 1.26 -14.87 -3.71
N GLU A 61 1.80 -16.07 -3.83
CA GLU A 61 1.19 -17.19 -4.52
C GLU A 61 1.17 -18.41 -3.59
N VAL A 62 0.13 -19.24 -3.69
CA VAL A 62 0.05 -20.49 -2.92
C VAL A 62 0.20 -21.68 -3.87
N VAL A 63 1.31 -22.40 -3.73
CA VAL A 63 1.62 -23.59 -4.53
C VAL A 63 1.77 -24.78 -3.59
N ASN A 64 0.96 -25.83 -3.79
CA ASN A 64 0.97 -27.04 -2.97
C ASN A 64 0.87 -26.78 -1.45
N GLY A 65 0.09 -25.77 -1.05
CA GLY A 65 -0.13 -25.42 0.36
C GLY A 65 1.00 -24.59 0.99
N VAL A 66 2.05 -24.28 0.22
CA VAL A 66 3.14 -23.40 0.61
C VAL A 66 2.92 -22.01 0.02
N VAL A 67 3.15 -20.98 0.83
CA VAL A 67 3.01 -19.58 0.43
C VAL A 67 4.38 -19.02 0.07
N ALA A 68 4.49 -18.41 -1.10
CA ALA A 68 5.72 -17.75 -1.56
C ALA A 68 5.43 -16.30 -2.02
N LEU A 69 6.44 -15.43 -1.91
CA LEU A 69 6.37 -14.09 -2.48
C LEU A 69 6.50 -14.14 -4.00
N THR A 70 5.64 -13.42 -4.70
CA THR A 70 5.79 -13.16 -6.15
C THR A 70 6.90 -12.12 -6.39
N PRO A 71 7.24 -11.78 -7.66
CA PRO A 71 8.10 -10.63 -7.94
C PRO A 71 7.60 -9.31 -7.33
N LEU A 72 6.28 -9.06 -7.38
CA LEU A 72 5.64 -7.90 -6.75
C LEU A 72 5.82 -7.93 -5.23
N GLY A 73 5.60 -9.08 -4.60
CA GLY A 73 5.78 -9.25 -3.16
C GLY A 73 7.22 -9.04 -2.69
N ARG A 74 8.21 -9.49 -3.49
CA ARG A 74 9.62 -9.21 -3.21
C ARG A 74 9.94 -7.72 -3.32
N ALA A 75 9.44 -7.04 -4.35
CA ALA A 75 9.60 -5.59 -4.50
C ALA A 75 8.98 -4.83 -3.32
N LEU A 76 7.78 -5.24 -2.88
CA LEU A 76 7.11 -4.69 -1.69
C LEU A 76 7.98 -4.84 -0.44
N VAL A 77 8.54 -6.03 -0.19
CA VAL A 77 9.41 -6.27 0.98
C VAL A 77 10.66 -5.40 0.93
N SER A 78 11.36 -5.34 -0.20
CA SER A 78 12.55 -4.50 -0.36
C SER A 78 12.26 -3.01 -0.13
N LEU A 79 11.13 -2.51 -0.67
CA LEU A 79 10.71 -1.12 -0.44
C LEU A 79 10.31 -0.89 1.02
N ARG A 80 9.61 -1.84 1.64
CA ARG A 80 9.21 -1.78 3.05
C ARG A 80 10.40 -1.74 4.00
N GLU A 81 11.51 -2.40 3.67
CA GLU A 81 12.75 -2.33 4.46
C GLU A 81 13.37 -0.93 4.46
N LEU A 82 13.23 -0.19 3.35
CA LEU A 82 13.78 1.16 3.20
C LEU A 82 12.83 2.24 3.73
N LEU A 83 11.55 2.15 3.39
CA LEU A 83 10.55 3.21 3.59
C LEU A 83 9.52 2.87 4.68
N GLY A 84 9.67 1.72 5.34
CA GLY A 84 8.73 1.25 6.35
C GLY A 84 7.35 0.90 5.77
N PRO A 85 6.32 0.82 6.62
CA PRO A 85 4.98 0.42 6.21
C PRO A 85 4.29 1.37 5.21
N ALA A 86 4.80 2.58 4.99
CA ALA A 86 4.21 3.55 4.07
C ALA A 86 3.98 2.99 2.66
N VAL A 87 4.80 2.04 2.21
CA VAL A 87 4.72 1.41 0.88
C VAL A 87 3.44 0.61 0.66
N TYR A 88 2.78 0.14 1.72
CA TYR A 88 1.47 -0.50 1.61
C TYR A 88 0.41 0.48 1.10
N HIS A 89 0.60 1.80 1.27
CA HIS A 89 -0.28 2.79 0.67
C HIS A 89 -0.27 2.68 -0.86
N ALA A 90 0.91 2.62 -1.49
CA ALA A 90 1.01 2.44 -2.94
C ALA A 90 0.38 1.12 -3.40
N LEU A 91 0.68 0.01 -2.70
CA LEU A 91 0.08 -1.29 -3.01
C LEU A 91 -1.46 -1.25 -2.96
N PHE A 92 -2.04 -0.70 -1.90
CA PHE A 92 -3.50 -0.67 -1.75
C PHE A 92 -4.14 0.36 -2.67
N TYR A 93 -3.49 1.50 -2.92
CA TYR A 93 -4.00 2.51 -3.84
C TYR A 93 -4.06 1.98 -5.28
N GLN A 94 -3.09 1.15 -5.70
CA GLN A 94 -3.09 0.52 -7.02
C GLN A 94 -3.99 -0.72 -7.09
N GLY A 95 -3.93 -1.59 -6.08
CA GLY A 95 -4.55 -2.91 -6.13
C GLY A 95 -5.94 -3.04 -5.48
N VAL A 96 -6.38 -2.06 -4.69
CA VAL A 96 -7.68 -2.10 -3.98
C VAL A 96 -8.53 -0.89 -4.38
N PRO A 97 -9.44 -1.03 -5.37
CA PRO A 97 -10.28 0.07 -5.84
C PRO A 97 -11.03 0.82 -4.73
N GLN A 98 -11.51 0.09 -3.71
CA GLN A 98 -12.24 0.68 -2.58
C GLN A 98 -11.33 1.54 -1.71
N TYR A 99 -10.05 1.16 -1.53
CA TYR A 99 -9.06 1.98 -0.82
C TYR A 99 -8.74 3.25 -1.60
N ARG A 100 -8.54 3.15 -2.93
CA ARG A 100 -8.34 4.32 -3.79
C ARG A 100 -9.49 5.31 -3.70
N LEU A 101 -10.72 4.82 -3.86
CA LEU A 101 -11.93 5.65 -3.76
C LEU A 101 -12.07 6.33 -2.40
N LEU A 102 -11.71 5.64 -1.31
CA LEU A 102 -11.66 6.21 0.03
C LEU A 102 -10.67 7.38 0.11
N ILE A 103 -9.44 7.18 -0.34
CA ILE A 103 -8.40 8.21 -0.31
C ILE A 103 -8.81 9.41 -1.17
N ASP A 104 -9.30 9.17 -2.38
CA ASP A 104 -9.76 10.22 -3.28
C ASP A 104 -10.94 11.00 -2.67
N ALA A 105 -11.90 10.32 -2.03
CA ALA A 105 -13.05 10.97 -1.40
C ALA A 105 -12.63 11.88 -0.24
N VAL A 106 -11.70 11.45 0.62
CA VAL A 106 -11.17 12.28 1.71
C VAL A 106 -10.37 13.47 1.15
N ARG A 107 -9.56 13.25 0.10
CA ARG A 107 -8.78 14.31 -0.55
C ARG A 107 -9.67 15.40 -1.15
N ASP A 108 -10.75 15.02 -1.82
CA ASP A 108 -11.63 15.96 -2.50
C ASP A 108 -12.54 16.74 -1.52
N ALA A 109 -12.93 16.12 -0.40
CA ALA A 109 -13.82 16.74 0.59
C ALA A 109 -13.09 17.67 1.59
N GLY A 110 -11.78 17.50 1.77
CA GLY A 110 -10.97 18.25 2.74
C GLY A 110 -11.18 17.80 4.19
N ASN A 111 -12.39 18.01 4.74
CA ASN A 111 -12.81 17.53 6.06
C ASN A 111 -14.19 16.84 5.94
N ILE A 112 -14.31 15.59 6.37
CA ILE A 112 -15.54 14.81 6.18
C ILE A 112 -15.87 13.90 7.36
N GLY A 113 -17.15 13.77 7.70
CA GLY A 113 -17.62 12.84 8.73
C GLY A 113 -17.52 11.38 8.29
N VAL A 114 -17.45 10.44 9.25
CA VAL A 114 -17.31 9.00 8.96
C VAL A 114 -18.47 8.43 8.12
N GLU A 115 -19.70 8.84 8.42
CA GLU A 115 -20.89 8.35 7.71
C GLU A 115 -21.01 8.99 6.33
N GLU A 116 -20.75 10.29 6.23
CA GLU A 116 -20.72 11.01 4.95
C GLU A 116 -19.65 10.44 4.01
N LEU A 117 -18.48 10.11 4.54
CA LEU A 117 -17.41 9.47 3.79
C LEU A 117 -17.81 8.07 3.32
N HIS A 118 -18.50 7.29 4.15
CA HIS A 118 -18.98 5.96 3.76
C HIS A 118 -19.99 6.04 2.61
N VAL A 119 -20.90 7.01 2.64
CA VAL A 119 -21.84 7.31 1.56
C VAL A 119 -21.08 7.75 0.30
N ALA A 120 -20.20 8.73 0.40
CA ALA A 120 -19.43 9.25 -0.73
C ALA A 120 -18.60 8.17 -1.45
N VAL A 121 -18.00 7.24 -0.70
CA VAL A 121 -17.26 6.11 -1.28
C VAL A 121 -18.18 5.14 -2.01
N ASN A 122 -19.32 4.80 -1.43
CA ASN A 122 -20.29 3.90 -2.08
C ASN A 122 -20.95 4.54 -3.31
N ASP A 123 -21.20 5.85 -3.30
CA ASP A 123 -21.72 6.58 -4.45
C ASP A 123 -20.73 6.58 -5.62
N ARG A 124 -19.43 6.68 -5.34
CA ARG A 124 -18.38 6.53 -6.37
C ARG A 124 -18.27 5.08 -6.83
N LEU A 125 -18.38 4.12 -5.92
CA LEU A 125 -18.29 2.69 -6.24
C LEU A 125 -19.45 2.22 -7.13
N SER A 126 -20.68 2.66 -6.85
CA SER A 126 -21.87 2.29 -7.62
C SER A 126 -21.84 2.81 -9.06
N LYS A 127 -21.21 3.97 -9.29
CA LYS A 127 -20.96 4.52 -10.64
C LYS A 127 -20.00 3.65 -11.47
N ILE A 128 -19.05 2.98 -10.81
CA ILE A 128 -18.07 2.10 -11.47
C ILE A 128 -18.64 0.69 -11.65
N SER A 129 -19.35 0.19 -10.63
CA SER A 129 -19.96 -1.12 -10.61
C SER A 129 -21.28 -1.06 -9.82
N PRO A 130 -22.44 -0.96 -10.49
CA PRO A 130 -23.74 -0.73 -9.84
C PRO A 130 -24.13 -1.79 -8.79
N THR A 131 -23.57 -3.00 -8.88
CA THR A 131 -23.82 -4.10 -7.93
C THR A 131 -22.78 -4.20 -6.81
N ALA A 132 -21.74 -3.36 -6.84
CA ALA A 132 -20.70 -3.38 -5.82
C ALA A 132 -21.10 -2.49 -4.63
N TRP A 133 -20.92 -3.03 -3.43
CA TRP A 133 -21.18 -2.32 -2.18
C TRP A 133 -20.06 -2.57 -1.19
N LEU A 134 -19.59 -1.51 -0.53
CA LEU A 134 -18.63 -1.58 0.56
C LEU A 134 -19.40 -1.56 1.89
N ASN A 135 -19.45 -2.71 2.56
CA ASN A 135 -20.09 -2.80 3.87
C ASN A 135 -19.32 -1.99 4.94
N ARG A 136 -19.99 -1.67 6.05
CA ARG A 136 -19.46 -0.79 7.09
C ARG A 136 -18.23 -1.35 7.83
N VAL A 137 -18.10 -2.68 7.93
CA VAL A 137 -16.93 -3.33 8.55
C VAL A 137 -15.71 -3.15 7.65
N ALA A 138 -15.81 -3.53 6.37
CA ALA A 138 -14.74 -3.37 5.39
C ALA A 138 -14.34 -1.90 5.22
N PHE A 139 -15.32 -0.98 5.19
CA PHE A 139 -15.07 0.46 5.17
C PHE A 139 -14.23 0.92 6.37
N LYS A 140 -14.63 0.55 7.60
CA LYS A 140 -13.87 0.90 8.81
C LYS A 140 -12.47 0.30 8.81
N THR A 141 -12.30 -0.91 8.29
CA THR A 141 -10.98 -1.53 8.14
C THR A 141 -10.09 -0.75 7.17
N LEU A 142 -10.60 -0.37 6.00
CA LEU A 142 -9.86 0.45 5.03
C LEU A 142 -9.50 1.83 5.59
N LEU A 143 -10.43 2.46 6.30
CA LEU A 143 -10.20 3.75 6.96
C LEU A 143 -9.13 3.66 8.04
N GLN A 144 -9.19 2.63 8.89
CA GLN A 144 -8.14 2.38 9.88
C GLN A 144 -6.78 2.15 9.22
N ILE A 145 -6.72 1.40 8.12
CA ILE A 145 -5.46 1.20 7.38
C ILE A 145 -4.94 2.53 6.81
N ALA A 146 -5.82 3.39 6.29
CA ALA A 146 -5.43 4.71 5.82
C ALA A 146 -4.89 5.61 6.95
N GLU A 147 -5.46 5.51 8.15
CA GLU A 147 -4.96 6.18 9.36
C GLU A 147 -3.60 5.62 9.79
N ASP A 148 -3.48 4.29 9.88
CA ASP A 148 -2.24 3.60 10.27
C ASP A 148 -1.07 3.93 9.32
N LEU A 149 -1.37 4.18 8.04
CA LEU A 149 -0.40 4.60 7.02
C LEU A 149 -0.13 6.10 7.01
N GLY A 150 -0.87 6.91 7.78
CA GLY A 150 -0.73 8.37 7.80
C GLY A 150 -1.24 9.08 6.54
N ALA A 151 -2.08 8.41 5.74
CA ALA A 151 -2.73 8.98 4.57
C ALA A 151 -3.90 9.89 4.95
N VAL A 152 -4.59 9.54 6.04
CA VAL A 152 -5.67 10.35 6.62
C VAL A 152 -5.42 10.58 8.10
N LYS A 153 -5.94 11.69 8.63
CA LYS A 153 -5.92 11.99 10.06
C LYS A 153 -7.33 12.29 10.53
N ARG A 154 -7.62 11.91 11.77
CA ARG A 154 -8.87 12.22 12.44
C ARG A 154 -8.67 13.40 13.39
N LEU A 155 -9.39 14.49 13.18
CA LEU A 155 -9.40 15.67 14.05
C LEU A 155 -10.86 16.03 14.38
N ASN A 156 -11.19 16.11 15.66
CA ASN A 156 -12.54 16.47 16.14
C ASN A 156 -13.66 15.62 15.52
N GLY A 157 -13.41 14.33 15.28
CA GLY A 157 -14.39 13.42 14.67
C GLY A 157 -14.48 13.47 13.15
N LEU A 158 -13.78 14.40 12.49
CA LEU A 158 -13.71 14.54 11.04
C LEU A 158 -12.40 13.94 10.50
N TYR A 159 -12.46 13.38 9.30
CA TYR A 159 -11.30 12.85 8.58
C TYR A 159 -10.82 13.85 7.55
N SER A 160 -9.50 14.00 7.44
CA SER A 160 -8.85 14.86 6.46
C SER A 160 -7.65 14.18 5.83
N PHE A 161 -7.39 14.50 4.57
CA PHE A 161 -6.25 13.96 3.84
C PHE A 161 -4.97 14.58 4.41
N SER A 162 -3.99 13.73 4.71
CA SER A 162 -2.75 14.15 5.35
C SER A 162 -1.57 14.25 4.38
N GLY A 163 -1.78 14.00 3.10
CA GLY A 163 -0.71 13.87 2.10
C GLY A 163 -0.37 12.40 1.82
N ASP A 164 0.40 12.17 0.75
CA ASP A 164 0.84 10.83 0.33
C ASP A 164 1.87 10.24 1.31
N PRO A 165 1.58 9.10 1.98
CA PRO A 165 2.51 8.39 2.84
C PRO A 165 3.85 8.02 2.19
N VAL A 166 3.83 7.60 0.91
CA VAL A 166 5.04 7.18 0.20
C VAL A 166 5.93 8.39 -0.05
N ALA A 167 5.35 9.51 -0.49
CA ALA A 167 6.09 10.75 -0.68
C ALA A 167 6.74 11.24 0.63
N LYS A 168 6.00 11.19 1.74
CA LYS A 168 6.55 11.53 3.08
C LYS A 168 7.71 10.61 3.46
N ALA A 169 7.54 9.29 3.31
CA ALA A 169 8.58 8.32 3.66
C ALA A 169 9.84 8.48 2.80
N VAL A 170 9.70 8.77 1.51
CA VAL A 170 10.84 9.07 0.61
C VAL A 170 11.58 10.32 1.06
N LEU A 171 10.84 11.40 1.38
CA LEU A 171 11.43 12.64 1.88
C LEU A 171 12.15 12.43 3.22
N GLU A 172 11.57 11.68 4.15
CA GLU A 172 12.18 11.34 5.43
C GLU A 172 13.45 10.50 5.25
N HIS A 173 13.41 9.49 4.39
CA HIS A 173 14.57 8.66 4.06
C HIS A 173 15.72 9.50 3.49
N TYR A 174 15.44 10.38 2.54
CA TYR A 174 16.46 11.26 1.94
C TYR A 174 16.92 12.37 2.86
N ALA A 175 16.06 12.89 3.74
CA ALA A 175 16.48 13.83 4.78
C ALA A 175 17.40 13.18 5.82
N LYS A 176 17.22 11.88 6.10
CA LYS A 176 18.05 11.12 7.04
C LYS A 176 19.39 10.69 6.46
N HIS A 177 19.44 10.36 5.17
CA HIS A 177 20.59 9.72 4.53
C HIS A 177 21.32 10.62 3.52
N GLY A 178 20.79 11.79 3.20
CA GLY A 178 21.34 12.73 2.24
C GLY A 178 21.44 14.15 2.77
N VAL A 179 21.78 15.07 1.86
CA VAL A 179 21.86 16.51 2.11
C VAL A 179 20.91 17.22 1.16
N ARG A 180 20.11 18.16 1.68
CA ARG A 180 19.25 19.02 0.87
C ARG A 180 20.00 20.29 0.49
N ILE A 181 20.13 20.56 -0.81
CA ILE A 181 20.68 21.82 -1.35
C ILE A 181 19.62 22.43 -2.26
N GLY A 182 19.05 23.56 -1.84
CA GLY A 182 17.89 24.15 -2.50
C GLY A 182 16.68 23.20 -2.49
N GLN A 183 16.16 22.86 -3.68
CA GLN A 183 15.03 21.95 -3.85
C GLN A 183 15.45 20.50 -4.14
N SER A 184 16.75 20.21 -4.17
CA SER A 184 17.25 18.88 -4.53
C SER A 184 17.87 18.16 -3.34
N PHE A 185 17.69 16.85 -3.31
CA PHE A 185 18.38 15.96 -2.37
C PHE A 185 19.58 15.32 -3.05
N TYR A 186 20.69 15.26 -2.33
CA TYR A 186 21.92 14.61 -2.76
C TYR A 186 22.19 13.45 -1.80
N ILE A 187 22.32 12.24 -2.33
CA ILE A 187 22.43 11.03 -1.53
C ILE A 187 23.46 10.07 -2.10
N GLN A 188 24.06 9.24 -1.25
CA GLN A 188 24.97 8.19 -1.67
C GLN A 188 24.25 7.16 -2.55
N ARG A 189 24.95 6.64 -3.56
CA ARG A 189 24.42 5.72 -4.58
C ARG A 189 23.72 4.48 -4.01
N ASP A 190 24.24 3.92 -2.92
CA ASP A 190 23.72 2.74 -2.23
C ASP A 190 22.43 3.01 -1.45
N ARG A 191 22.11 4.29 -1.19
CA ARG A 191 20.92 4.72 -0.45
C ARG A 191 19.82 5.30 -1.32
N VAL A 192 20.05 5.43 -2.63
CA VAL A 192 19.02 5.81 -3.61
C VAL A 192 17.96 4.69 -3.67
N VAL A 193 16.69 5.05 -3.42
CA VAL A 193 15.58 4.08 -3.41
C VAL A 193 15.33 3.53 -4.83
N VAL A 194 15.29 4.42 -5.83
CA VAL A 194 15.13 4.08 -7.25
C VAL A 194 16.25 4.72 -8.05
N ARG A 195 17.23 3.90 -8.46
CA ARG A 195 18.48 4.37 -9.09
C ARG A 195 18.25 5.21 -10.34
N GLU A 196 17.24 4.87 -11.14
CA GLU A 196 16.89 5.58 -12.38
C GLU A 196 16.44 7.03 -12.16
N CYS A 197 16.00 7.37 -10.94
CA CYS A 197 15.57 8.72 -10.58
C CYS A 197 16.71 9.57 -10.01
N GLY A 198 17.93 9.04 -9.99
CA GLY A 198 19.12 9.75 -9.56
C GLY A 198 20.07 10.03 -10.72
N ARG A 199 20.74 11.18 -10.69
CA ARG A 199 21.88 11.49 -11.57
C ARG A 199 23.10 11.79 -10.72
N GLU A 200 24.23 11.19 -11.07
CA GLU A 200 25.50 11.53 -10.42
C GLU A 200 25.86 12.96 -10.79
N GLU A 201 26.08 13.81 -9.78
CA GLU A 201 26.58 15.17 -9.94
C GLU A 201 27.90 15.31 -9.17
N PRO A 202 28.87 16.10 -9.65
CA PRO A 202 30.08 16.39 -8.89
C PRO A 202 29.74 17.03 -7.52
N PRO A 203 30.45 16.69 -6.43
CA PRO A 203 31.58 15.77 -6.34
C PRO A 203 31.19 14.28 -6.41
N HIS A 204 32.11 13.43 -6.89
CA HIS A 204 31.89 11.99 -7.13
C HIS A 204 31.13 11.26 -6.01
N ASN A 205 30.27 10.31 -6.39
CA ASN A 205 29.43 9.48 -5.51
C ASN A 205 28.21 10.17 -4.86
N LEU A 206 27.88 11.41 -5.20
CA LEU A 206 26.61 12.03 -4.84
C LEU A 206 25.61 11.96 -5.99
N TYR A 207 24.43 11.41 -5.69
CA TYR A 207 23.32 11.34 -6.63
C TYR A 207 22.29 12.39 -6.27
N LYS A 208 22.06 13.32 -7.18
CA LYS A 208 20.91 14.20 -7.13
C LYS A 208 19.67 13.40 -7.48
N VAL A 209 18.72 13.30 -6.55
CA VAL A 209 17.51 12.49 -6.72
C VAL A 209 16.28 13.35 -6.95
N ASP A 210 15.46 12.92 -7.90
CA ASP A 210 14.14 13.45 -8.18
C ASP A 210 13.10 12.68 -7.35
N VAL A 211 12.52 13.35 -6.34
CA VAL A 211 11.54 12.74 -5.42
C VAL A 211 10.27 12.33 -6.15
N ASP A 212 9.79 13.16 -7.08
CA ASP A 212 8.55 12.89 -7.81
C ASP A 212 8.71 11.68 -8.73
N CYS A 213 9.87 11.56 -9.38
CA CYS A 213 10.24 10.36 -10.12
C CYS A 213 10.25 9.12 -9.22
N VAL A 214 10.87 9.19 -8.04
CA VAL A 214 10.96 8.06 -7.10
C VAL A 214 9.58 7.60 -6.67
N VAL A 215 8.72 8.53 -6.24
CA VAL A 215 7.34 8.22 -5.84
C VAL A 215 6.57 7.59 -6.98
N SER A 216 6.59 8.20 -8.18
CA SER A 216 5.92 7.65 -9.37
C SER A 216 6.38 6.22 -9.69
N LYS A 217 7.70 5.96 -9.65
CA LYS A 217 8.27 4.64 -9.91
C LYS A 217 7.85 3.62 -8.84
N ILE A 218 7.77 3.99 -7.56
CA ILE A 218 7.28 3.10 -6.50
C ILE A 218 5.83 2.67 -6.78
N TYR A 219 4.95 3.61 -7.12
CA TYR A 219 3.57 3.28 -7.48
C TYR A 219 3.49 2.36 -8.70
N ASN A 220 4.32 2.59 -9.72
CA ASN A 220 4.38 1.73 -10.90
C ASN A 220 4.91 0.32 -10.57
N MET A 221 5.94 0.21 -9.74
CA MET A 221 6.49 -1.07 -9.28
C MET A 221 5.47 -1.89 -8.48
N LEU A 222 4.57 -1.22 -7.75
CA LEU A 222 3.54 -1.87 -6.91
C LEU A 222 2.18 -1.98 -7.61
N THR A 223 2.15 -1.85 -8.93
CA THR A 223 0.95 -2.10 -9.75
C THR A 223 0.88 -3.58 -10.12
N SER A 224 -0.26 -4.21 -9.87
CA SER A 224 -0.48 -5.64 -10.16
C SER A 224 -0.82 -5.92 -11.64
N ASP A 225 -1.09 -4.88 -12.42
CA ASP A 225 -1.25 -4.94 -13.87
C ASP A 225 0.13 -4.80 -14.53
N GLY A 226 0.72 -5.92 -14.94
CA GLY A 226 1.94 -5.94 -15.76
C GLY A 226 1.67 -5.44 -17.16
N ARG A 227 1.47 -4.12 -17.31
CA ARG A 227 1.48 -3.42 -18.59
C ARG A 227 2.77 -2.63 -18.73
#